data_AF-A0A9Q4EX62-F1
#
_entry.id   AF-A0A9Q4EX62-F1
#
_cell.length_a   1.000
_cell.length_b   1.000
_cell.length_c   1.000
_cell.angle_alpha   90.00
_cell.angle_beta   90.00
_cell.angle_gamma   90.00
#
_symmetry.space_group_name_H-M   'P 1'
#
loop_
_entity.id
_entity.type
_entity.pdbx_description
1 polymer ?
#
loop_
_entity_poly.entity_id
_entity_poly.type
_entity_poly.pdbx_seq_one_letter_code
_entity_poly.pdbx_strand_id
1 'polypeptide(L)'
;MIWLGLGFVIGVILIIRVIFDKYNSWIEKIIAPICIAIMCFIISHLILSLSSCIMDEFIELEYKVVSDKKIVALKDNQNISGSFYITGGRVDEKLYYYYFIETESGIRKEKIDADKVYIKYTNDDPHIERYESFFKNDNLYLWGIPIDNYKYIIYCPKGTVKNEFEIDLE
;
A
#
# COMPACT_ATOMS: atom_id res chain seq x y z
N MET A 1 -4.59 8.85 -14.00
CA MET A 1 -4.28 10.29 -14.26
C MET A 1 -4.41 10.70 -15.73
N ILE A 2 -3.91 9.90 -16.69
CA ILE A 2 -3.99 10.21 -18.13
C ILE A 2 -5.44 10.46 -18.59
N TRP A 3 -6.39 9.64 -18.13
CA TRP A 3 -7.82 9.78 -18.46
C TRP A 3 -8.48 11.06 -17.93
N LEU A 4 -8.04 11.57 -16.77
CA LEU A 4 -8.50 12.87 -16.24
C LEU A 4 -8.03 14.02 -17.14
N GLY A 5 -6.77 13.96 -17.61
CA GLY A 5 -6.24 14.91 -18.57
C GLY A 5 -6.96 14.87 -19.91
N LEU A 6 -7.22 13.68 -20.45
CA LEU A 6 -7.93 13.50 -21.72
C LEU A 6 -9.39 13.97 -21.63
N GLY A 7 -10.08 13.65 -20.53
CA GLY A 7 -11.44 14.11 -20.26
C GLY A 7 -11.53 15.63 -20.12
N PHE A 8 -10.54 16.26 -19.46
CA PHE A 8 -10.46 17.72 -19.36
C PHE A 8 -10.30 18.37 -20.74
N VAL A 9 -9.40 17.87 -21.58
CA VAL A 9 -9.18 18.38 -22.94
C VAL A 9 -10.45 18.27 -23.79
N ILE A 10 -11.14 17.12 -23.76
CA ILE A 10 -12.41 16.93 -24.50
C ILE A 10 -13.48 17.88 -23.96
N GLY A 11 -13.60 18.03 -22.63
CA GLY A 11 -14.54 18.94 -21.99
C GLY A 11 -14.32 20.39 -22.44
N VAL A 12 -13.07 20.86 -22.47
CA VAL A 12 -12.71 22.19 -22.96
C VAL A 12 -13.11 22.38 -24.43
N ILE A 13 -12.85 21.40 -25.30
CA ILE A 13 -13.23 21.47 -26.73
C ILE A 13 -14.74 21.58 -26.89
N LEU A 14 -15.53 20.82 -26.13
CA LEU A 14 -16.99 20.87 -26.18
C LEU A 14 -17.53 22.21 -25.68
N ILE A 15 -16.96 22.74 -24.59
CA ILE A 15 -17.31 24.07 -24.07
C ILE A 15 -17.05 25.15 -25.11
N ILE A 16 -15.88 25.13 -25.76
CA ILE A 16 -15.54 26.09 -26.81
C ILE A 16 -16.56 26.00 -27.96
N ARG A 17 -16.86 24.81 -28.48
CA ARG A 17 -17.86 24.64 -29.55
C ARG A 17 -19.24 25.19 -29.15
N VAL A 18 -19.68 24.91 -27.93
CA VAL A 18 -20.99 25.37 -27.44
C VAL A 18 -21.05 26.91 -27.30
N ILE A 19 -19.97 27.56 -26.84
CA ILE A 19 -19.89 29.02 -26.74
C ILE A 19 -19.97 29.68 -28.11
N PHE A 20 -19.31 29.12 -29.12
CA PHE A 20 -19.21 29.72 -30.45
C PHE A 20 -20.44 29.45 -31.34
N ASP A 21 -21.08 28.28 -31.22
CA ASP A 21 -22.10 27.87 -32.19
C ASP A 21 -23.55 28.22 -31.77
N LYS A 22 -23.84 28.34 -30.47
CA LYS A 22 -25.24 28.26 -29.98
C LYS A 22 -25.76 29.45 -29.20
N TYR A 23 -24.90 30.16 -28.47
CA TYR A 23 -25.34 31.21 -27.55
C TYR A 23 -24.97 32.60 -28.07
N ASN A 24 -25.96 33.50 -28.13
CA ASN A 24 -25.76 34.87 -28.60
C ASN A 24 -25.68 35.89 -27.45
N SER A 25 -26.26 35.59 -26.29
CA SER A 25 -26.17 36.46 -25.12
C SER A 25 -24.85 36.28 -24.37
N TRP A 26 -24.27 37.38 -23.90
CA TRP A 26 -23.05 37.38 -23.10
C TRP A 26 -23.21 36.62 -21.77
N ILE A 27 -24.41 36.61 -21.20
CA ILE A 27 -24.73 35.89 -19.95
C ILE A 27 -24.72 34.38 -20.19
N GLU A 28 -25.32 33.92 -21.29
CA GLU A 28 -25.36 32.49 -21.65
C GLU A 28 -23.95 31.95 -21.94
N LYS A 29 -23.11 32.76 -22.58
CA LYS A 29 -21.69 32.45 -22.84
C LYS A 29 -20.85 32.31 -21.57
N ILE A 30 -21.31 32.82 -20.42
CA ILE A 30 -20.62 32.68 -19.12
C ILE A 30 -21.23 31.54 -18.30
N ILE A 31 -22.56 31.48 -18.19
CA ILE A 31 -23.24 30.52 -17.31
C ILE A 31 -23.17 29.09 -17.87
N ALA A 32 -23.40 28.90 -19.18
CA ALA A 32 -23.46 27.56 -19.76
C ALA A 32 -22.13 26.79 -19.65
N PRO A 33 -20.95 27.39 -19.91
CA PRO A 33 -19.66 26.73 -19.68
C PRO A 33 -19.43 26.28 -18.24
N ILE A 34 -19.83 27.10 -17.26
CA ILE A 34 -19.66 26.80 -15.84
C ILE A 34 -20.52 25.58 -15.48
N CYS A 35 -21.79 25.56 -15.90
CA CYS A 35 -22.67 24.41 -15.67
C CYS A 35 -22.15 23.13 -16.34
N ILE A 36 -21.64 23.23 -17.57
CA ILE A 36 -21.04 22.10 -18.29
C ILE A 36 -19.80 21.59 -17.55
N ALA A 37 -18.90 22.48 -17.11
CA ALA A 37 -17.69 22.09 -16.38
C ALA A 37 -18.04 21.36 -15.06
N ILE A 38 -19.03 21.86 -14.31
CA ILE A 38 -19.51 21.22 -13.08
C ILE A 38 -20.11 19.84 -13.40
N MET A 39 -20.96 19.72 -14.42
CA MET A 39 -21.52 18.42 -14.81
C MET A 39 -20.44 17.43 -15.27
N CYS A 40 -19.46 17.87 -16.06
CA CYS A 40 -18.33 17.05 -16.46
C CYS A 40 -17.52 16.57 -15.25
N PHE A 41 -17.30 17.43 -14.25
CA PHE A 41 -16.62 17.06 -13.02
C PHE A 41 -17.38 15.97 -12.26
N ILE A 42 -18.68 16.18 -12.03
CA ILE A 42 -19.54 15.20 -11.32
C ILE A 42 -19.57 13.85 -12.07
N ILE A 43 -19.79 13.87 -13.39
CA ILE A 43 -19.83 12.65 -14.21
C ILE A 43 -18.48 11.93 -14.17
N SER A 44 -17.37 12.66 -14.26
CA SER A 44 -16.03 12.06 -14.22
C SER A 44 -15.75 11.36 -12.88
N HIS A 45 -16.20 11.97 -11.77
CA HIS A 45 -16.04 11.41 -10.43
C HIS A 45 -16.91 10.17 -10.24
N LEU A 46 -18.13 10.19 -10.78
CA LEU A 46 -19.05 9.05 -10.72
C LEU A 46 -18.51 7.85 -11.51
N ILE A 47 -17.99 8.08 -12.72
CA ILE A 47 -17.35 7.02 -13.54
C ILE A 47 -16.15 6.41 -12.80
N LEU A 48 -15.29 7.24 -12.20
CA LEU A 48 -14.15 6.76 -11.41
C LEU A 48 -14.62 5.90 -10.23
N SER A 49 -15.62 6.36 -9.47
CA SER A 49 -16.14 5.61 -8.31
C SER A 49 -16.78 4.27 -8.69
N LEU A 50 -17.52 4.19 -9.81
CA LEU A 50 -18.09 2.92 -10.27
C LEU A 50 -17.00 1.97 -10.77
N SER A 51 -15.98 2.51 -11.46
CA SER A 51 -14.88 1.69 -11.95
C SER A 51 -14.11 1.02 -10.82
N SER A 52 -13.89 1.71 -9.68
CA SER A 52 -13.21 1.10 -8.52
C SER A 52 -13.97 -0.10 -7.94
N CYS A 53 -15.30 -0.11 -7.95
CA CYS A 53 -16.10 -1.21 -7.40
C CYS A 53 -16.02 -2.50 -8.24
N ILE A 54 -15.80 -2.38 -9.55
CA ILE A 54 -15.71 -3.53 -10.45
C ILE A 54 -14.27 -4.07 -10.47
N MET A 55 -13.28 -3.20 -10.28
CA MET A 55 -11.86 -3.53 -10.45
C MET A 55 -11.34 -4.59 -9.46
N ASP A 56 -11.82 -4.62 -8.22
CA ASP A 56 -11.34 -5.61 -7.22
C ASP A 56 -11.60 -7.07 -7.62
N GLU A 57 -12.61 -7.33 -8.45
CA GLU A 57 -12.98 -8.70 -8.87
C GLU A 57 -12.21 -9.16 -10.13
N PHE A 58 -11.74 -8.22 -10.95
CA PHE A 58 -11.08 -8.52 -12.23
C PHE A 58 -9.56 -8.25 -12.24
N ILE A 59 -9.03 -7.60 -11.22
CA ILE A 59 -7.60 -7.33 -11.10
C ILE A 59 -6.90 -8.50 -10.42
N GLU A 60 -6.12 -9.25 -11.19
CA GLU A 60 -5.18 -10.22 -10.64
C GLU A 60 -3.91 -9.51 -10.13
N LEU A 61 -3.68 -9.61 -8.81
CA LEU A 61 -2.46 -9.18 -8.15
C LEU A 61 -1.51 -10.36 -7.94
N GLU A 62 -0.22 -10.11 -8.11
CA GLU A 62 0.85 -11.02 -7.70
C GLU A 62 1.68 -10.38 -6.60
N TYR A 63 2.13 -11.19 -5.63
CA TYR A 63 3.03 -10.73 -4.56
C TYR A 63 4.46 -11.15 -4.88
N LYS A 64 5.38 -10.17 -4.92
CA LYS A 64 6.80 -10.40 -5.17
C LYS A 64 7.62 -9.95 -3.96
N VAL A 65 8.69 -10.68 -3.67
CA VAL A 65 9.68 -10.26 -2.66
C VAL A 65 10.43 -9.06 -3.22
N VAL A 66 10.37 -7.93 -2.53
CA VAL A 66 11.08 -6.69 -2.91
C VAL A 66 12.25 -6.38 -1.98
N SER A 67 12.30 -7.03 -0.82
CA SER A 67 13.39 -6.90 0.14
C SER A 67 13.49 -8.16 0.97
N ASP A 68 14.72 -8.63 1.18
CA ASP A 68 15.08 -9.67 2.13
C ASP A 68 16.16 -9.10 3.04
N LYS A 69 15.92 -9.14 4.36
CA LYS A 69 16.82 -8.60 5.38
C LYS A 69 17.17 -9.69 6.38
N LYS A 70 18.45 -10.05 6.45
CA LYS A 70 18.97 -10.91 7.51
C LYS A 70 18.81 -10.23 8.87
N ILE A 71 18.22 -10.95 9.82
CA ILE A 71 18.06 -10.48 11.19
C ILE A 71 19.31 -10.86 11.97
N VAL A 72 19.78 -9.93 12.79
CA VAL A 72 20.89 -10.20 13.72
C VAL A 72 20.37 -10.15 15.15
N ALA A 73 20.85 -11.09 15.96
CA ALA A 73 20.64 -11.05 17.40
C ALA A 73 21.85 -10.39 18.07
N LEU A 74 21.59 -9.54 19.06
CA LEU A 74 22.65 -9.02 19.91
C LEU A 74 23.07 -10.13 20.88
N LYS A 75 24.38 -10.41 20.94
CA LYS A 75 24.94 -11.36 21.89
C LYS A 75 24.69 -10.85 23.32
N ASP A 76 24.10 -11.67 24.17
CA ASP A 76 24.03 -11.39 25.61
C ASP A 76 25.31 -11.84 26.33
N ASN A 77 25.51 -11.36 27.56
CA ASN A 77 26.65 -11.74 28.40
C ASN A 77 26.59 -13.20 28.90
N GLN A 78 25.53 -13.96 28.58
CA GLN A 78 25.33 -15.34 29.06
C GLN A 78 26.00 -16.37 28.14
N ASN A 79 26.74 -15.93 27.11
CA ASN A 79 27.44 -16.82 26.16
C ASN A 79 26.50 -17.82 25.46
N ILE A 80 25.20 -17.52 25.39
CA ILE A 80 24.23 -18.30 24.63
C ILE A 80 24.34 -17.83 23.17
N SER A 81 25.01 -18.61 22.34
CA SER A 81 25.01 -18.42 20.89
C SER A 81 23.65 -18.88 20.35
N GLY A 82 22.86 -17.97 19.76
CA GLY A 82 21.62 -18.32 19.06
C GLY A 82 20.30 -17.76 19.64
N SER A 83 20.34 -16.82 20.57
CA SER A 83 19.12 -16.18 21.10
C SER A 83 18.56 -15.14 20.12
N PHE A 84 17.69 -15.58 19.22
CA PHE A 84 16.89 -14.72 18.34
C PHE A 84 15.86 -13.91 19.15
N TYR A 85 15.95 -12.58 19.12
CA TYR A 85 15.05 -11.71 19.90
C TYR A 85 14.34 -10.70 19.01
N ILE A 86 13.07 -10.97 18.74
CA ILE A 86 12.11 -9.97 18.26
C ILE A 86 11.18 -9.67 19.42
N THR A 87 11.00 -8.38 19.72
CA THR A 87 10.12 -7.95 20.80
C THR A 87 8.95 -7.14 20.25
N GLY A 88 7.78 -7.38 20.82
CA GLY A 88 6.60 -6.57 20.59
C GLY A 88 6.64 -5.34 21.48
N GLY A 89 6.28 -4.18 20.94
CA GLY A 89 6.11 -2.96 21.72
C GLY A 89 5.06 -2.06 21.10
N ARG A 90 4.31 -1.33 21.92
CA ARG A 90 3.28 -0.40 21.45
C ARG A 90 3.82 1.03 21.41
N VAL A 91 3.48 1.75 20.34
CA VAL A 91 3.67 3.21 20.23
C VAL A 91 2.33 3.77 19.78
N ASP A 92 1.77 4.70 20.55
CA ASP A 92 0.46 5.28 20.29
C ASP A 92 -0.62 4.20 20.06
N GLU A 93 -0.69 3.24 20.99
CA GLU A 93 -1.59 2.06 20.97
C GLU A 93 -1.34 1.03 19.87
N LYS A 94 -0.55 1.38 18.84
CA LYS A 94 -0.23 0.50 17.72
C LYS A 94 0.92 -0.45 18.04
N LEU A 95 0.72 -1.74 17.77
CA LEU A 95 1.72 -2.79 18.03
C LEU A 95 2.77 -2.84 16.93
N TYR A 96 4.03 -2.89 17.32
CA TYR A 96 5.17 -3.04 16.42
C TYR A 96 6.06 -4.19 16.87
N TYR A 97 6.67 -4.87 15.90
CA TYR A 97 7.81 -5.74 16.14
C TYR A 97 9.11 -4.97 15.93
N TYR A 98 10.02 -5.07 16.89
CA TYR A 98 11.34 -4.47 16.84
C TYR A 98 12.39 -5.56 16.59
N TYR A 99 13.32 -5.27 15.68
CA TYR A 99 14.37 -6.20 15.28
C TYR A 99 15.65 -5.43 14.93
N PHE A 100 16.76 -6.15 14.80
CA PHE A 100 18.04 -5.60 14.37
C PHE A 100 18.46 -6.21 13.04
N ILE A 101 19.05 -5.38 12.18
CA ILE A 101 19.60 -5.78 10.89
C ILE A 101 21.06 -5.34 10.79
N GLU A 102 21.84 -6.07 10.01
CA GLU A 102 23.17 -5.65 9.59
C GLU A 102 23.05 -4.73 8.36
N THR A 103 23.81 -3.65 8.37
CA THR A 103 23.93 -2.67 7.28
C THR A 103 25.41 -2.41 7.02
N GLU A 104 25.73 -1.74 5.90
CA GLU A 104 27.12 -1.35 5.60
C GLU A 104 27.77 -0.50 6.71
N SER A 105 26.96 0.24 7.48
CA SER A 105 27.43 1.09 8.60
C SER A 105 27.38 0.40 9.96
N GLY A 106 27.06 -0.90 10.01
CA GLY A 106 26.92 -1.69 11.23
C GLY A 106 25.48 -2.08 11.54
N ILE A 107 25.18 -2.37 12.81
CA ILE A 107 23.88 -2.91 13.24
C ILE A 107 22.89 -1.79 13.50
N ARG A 108 21.71 -1.88 12.89
CA ARG A 108 20.62 -0.90 13.04
C ARG A 108 19.37 -1.55 13.60
N LYS A 109 18.72 -0.88 14.55
CA LYS A 109 17.39 -1.23 15.04
C LYS A 109 16.32 -0.71 14.08
N GLU A 110 15.39 -1.56 13.69
CA GLU A 110 14.20 -1.21 12.91
C GLU A 110 12.92 -1.66 13.63
N LYS A 111 11.77 -1.18 13.12
CA LYS A 111 10.45 -1.59 13.59
C LYS A 111 9.51 -1.81 12.41
N ILE A 112 8.61 -2.78 12.54
CA ILE A 112 7.56 -3.08 11.56
C ILE A 112 6.21 -3.16 12.26
N ASP A 113 5.19 -2.69 11.57
CA ASP A 113 3.79 -2.74 12.01
C ASP A 113 3.33 -4.20 12.13
N ALA A 114 2.89 -4.60 13.33
CA ALA A 114 2.51 -5.98 13.59
C ALA A 114 1.29 -6.43 12.77
N ASP A 115 0.41 -5.51 12.38
CA ASP A 115 -0.78 -5.81 11.57
C ASP A 115 -0.44 -6.25 10.14
N LYS A 116 0.79 -5.99 9.70
CA LYS A 116 1.29 -6.34 8.36
C LYS A 116 2.21 -7.55 8.36
N VAL A 117 2.34 -8.25 9.49
CA VAL A 117 3.37 -9.28 9.70
C VAL A 117 2.76 -10.67 9.83
N TYR A 118 3.39 -11.61 9.12
CA TYR A 118 3.18 -13.05 9.30
C TYR A 118 4.47 -13.69 9.81
N ILE A 119 4.35 -14.70 10.67
CA ILE A 119 5.50 -15.43 11.22
C ILE A 119 5.51 -16.83 10.62
N LYS A 120 6.66 -17.23 10.06
CA LYS A 120 6.92 -18.60 9.58
C LYS A 120 8.14 -19.17 10.28
N TYR A 121 8.14 -20.48 10.47
CA TYR A 121 9.31 -21.18 10.94
C TYR A 121 10.24 -21.51 9.79
N THR A 122 11.54 -21.35 9.99
CA THR A 122 12.61 -21.80 9.08
C THR A 122 13.67 -22.60 9.83
N ASN A 123 14.39 -23.46 9.10
CA ASN A 123 15.63 -24.08 9.58
C ASN A 123 16.88 -23.34 9.08
N ASP A 124 16.70 -22.40 8.14
CA ASP A 124 17.76 -21.56 7.59
C ASP A 124 18.02 -20.33 8.48
N ASP A 125 18.87 -19.42 8.00
CA ASP A 125 19.16 -18.17 8.69
C ASP A 125 17.88 -17.32 8.90
N PRO A 126 17.64 -16.79 10.11
CA PRO A 126 16.50 -15.91 10.37
C PRO A 126 16.55 -14.62 9.55
N HIS A 127 15.45 -14.29 8.88
CA HIS A 127 15.35 -13.14 7.99
C HIS A 127 13.92 -12.60 7.89
N ILE A 128 13.77 -11.40 7.34
CA ILE A 128 12.47 -10.77 7.07
C ILE A 128 12.36 -10.49 5.58
N GLU A 129 11.32 -11.02 4.96
CA GLU A 129 10.94 -10.69 3.60
C GLU A 129 9.83 -9.64 3.59
N ARG A 130 9.97 -8.61 2.74
CA ARG A 130 8.88 -7.70 2.38
C ARG A 130 8.32 -8.12 1.03
N TYR A 131 7.02 -8.36 1.00
CA TYR A 131 6.26 -8.60 -0.21
C TYR A 131 5.44 -7.37 -0.57
N GLU A 132 5.47 -7.00 -1.83
CA GLU A 132 4.58 -5.98 -2.41
C GLU A 132 3.71 -6.61 -3.48
N SER A 133 2.48 -6.11 -3.60
CA SER A 133 1.56 -6.50 -4.66
C SER A 133 1.81 -5.71 -5.92
N PHE A 134 1.86 -6.40 -7.06
CA PHE A 134 1.97 -5.84 -8.39
C PHE A 134 0.79 -6.31 -9.23
N PHE A 135 0.35 -5.48 -10.19
CA PHE A 135 -0.53 -5.98 -11.23
C PHE A 135 0.19 -7.05 -12.04
N LYS A 136 -0.46 -8.19 -12.25
CA LYS A 136 0.04 -9.20 -13.18
C LYS A 136 0.04 -8.71 -14.63
N ASN A 137 -0.81 -7.74 -14.94
CA ASN A 137 -0.84 -7.04 -16.23
C ASN A 137 -0.38 -5.60 -16.06
N ASP A 138 0.84 -5.30 -16.51
CA ASP A 138 1.46 -3.98 -16.39
C ASP A 138 0.66 -2.84 -17.07
N ASN A 139 -0.19 -3.16 -18.05
CA ASN A 139 -1.04 -2.15 -18.69
C ASN A 139 -2.04 -1.52 -17.71
N LEU A 140 -2.35 -2.17 -16.59
CA LEU A 140 -3.24 -1.64 -15.55
C LEU A 140 -2.65 -0.42 -14.83
N TYR A 141 -1.32 -0.27 -14.77
CA TYR A 141 -0.69 0.94 -14.21
C TYR A 141 -1.01 2.20 -15.02
N LEU A 142 -1.24 2.08 -16.34
CA LEU A 142 -1.63 3.22 -17.20
C LEU A 142 -3.00 3.80 -16.82
N TRP A 143 -3.86 3.00 -16.20
CA TRP A 143 -5.15 3.44 -15.68
C TRP A 143 -5.00 4.26 -14.39
N GLY A 144 -3.80 4.29 -13.80
CA GLY A 144 -3.48 5.07 -12.61
C GLY A 144 -4.17 4.53 -11.36
N ILE A 145 -4.41 3.22 -11.31
CA ILE A 145 -4.97 2.53 -10.17
C ILE A 145 -3.84 2.39 -9.14
N PRO A 146 -3.96 3.02 -7.95
CA PRO A 146 -2.95 2.88 -6.92
C PRO A 146 -3.01 1.46 -6.35
N ILE A 147 -1.85 0.86 -6.15
CA ILE A 147 -1.71 -0.36 -5.35
C ILE A 147 -0.79 -0.02 -4.20
N ASP A 148 -1.30 -0.11 -2.98
CA ASP A 148 -0.49 0.01 -1.77
C ASP A 148 -0.85 -1.12 -0.83
N ASN A 149 -0.51 -2.34 -1.25
CA ASN A 149 -0.67 -3.53 -0.43
C ASN A 149 0.68 -4.24 -0.29
N TYR A 150 1.14 -4.31 0.94
CA TYR A 150 2.38 -4.97 1.30
C TYR A 150 2.18 -5.78 2.58
N LYS A 151 3.02 -6.79 2.73
CA LYS A 151 3.10 -7.63 3.92
C LYS A 151 4.54 -8.02 4.18
N TYR A 152 4.82 -8.34 5.43
CA TYR A 152 6.10 -8.85 5.88
C TYR A 152 5.94 -10.31 6.31
N ILE A 153 6.93 -11.12 5.99
CA ILE A 153 7.06 -12.47 6.54
C ILE A 153 8.37 -12.52 7.33
N ILE A 154 8.25 -12.76 8.64
CA ILE A 154 9.40 -13.04 9.50
C ILE A 154 9.63 -14.54 9.49
N TYR A 155 10.82 -14.97 9.08
CA TYR A 155 11.27 -16.35 9.19
C TYR A 155 12.13 -16.49 10.45
N CYS A 156 11.66 -17.28 11.40
CA CYS A 156 12.35 -17.50 12.68
C CYS A 156 12.56 -18.99 12.97
N PRO A 157 13.50 -19.35 13.85
CA PRO A 157 13.67 -20.74 14.27
C PRO A 157 12.41 -21.28 14.97
N LYS A 158 12.19 -22.60 14.88
CA LYS A 158 11.14 -23.28 15.65
C LYS A 158 11.31 -23.05 17.15
N GLY A 159 10.21 -22.84 17.86
CA GLY A 159 10.21 -22.55 19.30
C GLY A 159 10.37 -21.07 19.67
N THR A 160 10.46 -20.17 18.69
CA THR A 160 10.51 -18.72 18.92
C THR A 160 9.18 -18.17 19.46
N VAL A 161 8.04 -18.63 18.94
CA VAL A 161 6.73 -18.18 19.40
C VAL A 161 6.34 -18.97 20.65
N LYS A 162 6.18 -18.27 21.76
CA LYS A 162 5.63 -18.83 23.00
C LYS A 162 4.12 -18.67 23.02
N ASN A 163 3.41 -19.78 23.20
CA ASN A 163 1.97 -19.80 23.41
C ASN A 163 1.70 -20.02 24.90
N GLU A 164 1.96 -18.99 25.70
CA GLU A 164 1.58 -18.97 27.11
C GLU A 164 0.14 -18.41 27.17
N PHE A 165 -0.84 -19.31 27.08
CA PHE A 165 -2.24 -18.96 27.32
C PHE A 165 -2.52 -19.14 28.80
N GLU A 166 -2.61 -18.05 29.54
CA GLU A 166 -3.20 -18.05 30.87
C GLU A 166 -4.69 -17.74 30.71
N ILE A 167 -5.56 -18.71 30.99
CA ILE A 167 -6.99 -18.45 31.11
C ILE A 167 -7.18 -17.90 32.52
N ASP A 168 -7.37 -16.58 32.60
CA ASP A 168 -7.83 -15.94 33.82
C ASP A 168 -9.28 -16.39 34.09
N LEU A 169 -9.50 -17.01 35.24
CA LEU A 169 -10.78 -17.61 35.66
C LEU A 169 -11.50 -16.78 36.73
N GLU A 170 -11.06 -15.55 37.00
CA GLU A 170 -11.79 -14.62 37.88
C GLU A 170 -13.09 -14.06 37.28
#